data_AF-A0A7J7YZC0-F1
#
_entry.id   AF-A0A7J7YZC0-F1
#
_cell.length_a   1.000
_cell.length_b   1.000
_cell.length_c   1.000
_cell.angle_alpha   90.00
_cell.angle_beta   90.00
_cell.angle_gamma   90.00
#
_symmetry.space_group_name_H-M   'P 1'
#
loop_
_entity.id
_entity.type
_entity.pdbx_description
1 polymer ?
#
loop_
_entity_poly.entity_id
_entity_poly.type
_entity_poly.pdbx_seq_one_letter_code
_entity_poly.pdbx_strand_id
1 'polypeptide(L)'
;MVLHYLQTLPEPILPSIQKIYPESFSPAIQLHLVHQVPCNVPPYLSKNESNLGDLLLGFLKYYATEFDWNSQMISVREAKAIPRPDGIEWRNKYICIEEPFDGTNTARAVHEKHKFDMIKDQFLKSWHRLRNKKDLNSILPLRAAVLKR
;
A
#
# COMPACT_ATOMS: atom_id res chain seq x y z
N MET A 1 1.02 1.23 -0.41
CA MET A 1 1.03 -0.26 -0.34
C MET A 1 -0.04 -0.82 0.58
N VAL A 2 -0.07 -0.52 1.89
CA VAL A 2 -1.13 -1.03 2.79
C VAL A 2 -2.51 -0.53 2.37
N LEU A 3 -2.65 0.79 2.13
CA LEU A 3 -3.91 1.37 1.64
C LEU A 3 -4.40 0.68 0.35
N HIS A 4 -3.51 0.54 -0.62
CA HIS A 4 -3.77 -0.20 -1.86
C HIS A 4 -4.27 -1.62 -1.61
N TYR A 5 -3.58 -2.40 -0.76
CA TYR A 5 -4.00 -3.75 -0.44
C TYR A 5 -5.45 -3.78 0.10
N LEU A 6 -5.78 -2.88 1.04
CA LEU A 6 -7.12 -2.75 1.60
C LEU A 6 -8.17 -2.26 0.58
N GLN A 7 -7.76 -1.46 -0.40
CA GLN A 7 -8.60 -0.97 -1.50
C GLN A 7 -8.89 -2.05 -2.55
N THR A 8 -8.01 -3.05 -2.71
CA THR A 8 -8.12 -4.09 -3.74
C THR A 8 -8.56 -5.46 -3.23
N LEU A 9 -9.02 -5.55 -1.97
CA LEU A 9 -9.66 -6.76 -1.46
C LEU A 9 -10.98 -7.03 -2.21
N PRO A 10 -11.45 -8.29 -2.29
CA PRO A 10 -12.74 -8.61 -2.91
C PRO A 10 -13.90 -7.79 -2.35
N GLU A 11 -13.94 -7.65 -1.02
CA GLU A 11 -14.73 -6.64 -0.32
C GLU A 11 -13.77 -5.55 0.18
N PRO A 12 -13.73 -4.37 -0.46
CA PRO A 12 -12.75 -3.33 -0.15
C PRO A 12 -12.98 -2.75 1.25
N ILE A 13 -11.91 -2.64 2.03
CA ILE A 13 -11.92 -2.00 3.36
C ILE A 13 -11.82 -0.49 3.24
N LEU A 14 -11.17 0.01 2.20
CA LEU A 14 -11.00 1.43 1.94
C LEU A 14 -11.49 1.79 0.54
N PRO A 15 -12.13 2.95 0.35
CA PRO A 15 -12.43 3.47 -0.97
C PRO A 15 -11.26 4.29 -1.55
N SER A 16 -11.41 4.81 -2.77
CA SER A 16 -10.64 5.97 -3.22
C SER A 16 -11.32 7.25 -2.77
N ILE A 17 -10.73 7.95 -1.79
CA ILE A 17 -11.28 9.21 -1.28
C ILE A 17 -11.18 10.35 -2.29
N GLN A 18 -10.14 10.37 -3.13
CA GLN A 18 -9.97 11.37 -4.18
C GLN A 18 -11.00 11.20 -5.32
N LYS A 19 -11.49 9.97 -5.55
CA LYS A 19 -12.59 9.74 -6.50
C LYS A 19 -13.96 10.09 -5.94
N ILE A 20 -14.20 9.80 -4.66
CA ILE A 20 -15.50 10.06 -4.03
C ILE A 20 -15.67 11.54 -3.70
N TYR A 21 -14.60 12.21 -3.26
CA TYR A 21 -14.62 13.61 -2.81
C TYR A 21 -13.59 14.48 -3.56
N PRO A 22 -13.65 14.59 -4.89
CA PRO A 22 -12.63 15.30 -5.67
C PRO A 22 -12.47 16.76 -5.23
N GLU A 23 -13.57 17.44 -4.90
CA GLU A 23 -13.54 18.83 -4.39
C GLU A 23 -12.76 18.98 -3.09
N SER A 24 -12.77 17.96 -2.24
CA SER A 24 -12.07 17.96 -0.95
C SER A 24 -10.58 17.61 -1.09
N PHE A 25 -10.16 17.02 -2.20
CA PHE A 25 -8.75 16.66 -2.44
C PHE A 25 -8.20 17.34 -3.70
N SER A 26 -8.82 18.45 -4.12
CA SER A 26 -8.39 19.22 -5.27
C SER A 26 -7.04 19.90 -4.98
N PRO A 27 -6.06 19.86 -5.91
CA PRO A 27 -4.82 20.62 -5.81
C PRO A 27 -5.03 22.15 -5.72
N ALA A 28 -6.23 22.63 -6.05
CA ALA A 28 -6.60 24.05 -5.97
C ALA A 28 -6.95 24.51 -4.53
N ILE A 29 -7.11 23.59 -3.57
CA ILE A 29 -7.36 23.95 -2.18
C ILE A 29 -6.17 24.73 -1.62
N GLN A 30 -6.46 25.86 -0.98
CA GLN A 30 -5.43 26.65 -0.30
C GLN A 30 -4.82 25.82 0.83
N LEU A 31 -3.48 25.77 0.92
CA LEU A 31 -2.74 24.91 1.85
C LEU A 31 -3.22 25.02 3.31
N HIS A 32 -3.58 26.22 3.75
CA HIS A 32 -4.07 26.44 5.11
C HIS A 32 -5.46 25.87 5.38
N LEU A 33 -6.21 25.44 4.37
CA LEU A 33 -7.55 24.82 4.49
C LEU A 33 -7.51 23.29 4.35
N VAL A 34 -6.40 22.70 3.90
CA VAL A 34 -6.28 21.24 3.68
C VAL A 34 -6.58 20.43 4.94
N HIS A 35 -6.21 20.96 6.12
CA HIS A 35 -6.46 20.29 7.40
C HIS A 35 -7.95 20.17 7.76
N GLN A 36 -8.84 20.92 7.09
CA GLN A 36 -10.29 20.87 7.31
C GLN A 36 -10.97 19.77 6.49
N VAL A 37 -10.30 19.26 5.45
CA VAL A 37 -10.82 18.22 4.57
C VAL A 37 -11.28 16.97 5.31
N PRO A 38 -10.51 16.40 6.26
CA PRO A 38 -10.94 15.20 6.99
C PRO A 38 -12.24 15.39 7.79
N CYS A 39 -12.59 16.62 8.19
CA CYS A 39 -13.82 16.91 8.91
C CYS A 39 -15.07 16.72 8.03
N ASN A 40 -14.93 16.79 6.71
CA ASN A 40 -16.04 16.69 5.75
C ASN A 40 -16.17 15.29 5.14
N VAL A 41 -15.22 14.39 5.41
CA VAL A 41 -15.25 13.02 4.90
C VAL A 41 -15.88 12.10 5.95
N PRO A 42 -17.08 11.54 5.71
CA PRO A 42 -17.71 10.65 6.66
C PRO A 42 -16.95 9.31 6.79
N PRO A 43 -17.15 8.57 7.90
CA PRO A 43 -16.61 7.22 8.04
C PRO A 43 -17.07 6.31 6.90
N TYR A 44 -16.18 5.43 6.44
CA TYR A 44 -16.50 4.42 5.45
C TYR A 44 -16.88 3.09 6.13
N LEU A 45 -18.02 2.53 5.76
CA LEU A 45 -18.49 1.23 6.26
C LEU A 45 -18.20 0.16 5.22
N SER A 46 -17.24 -0.73 5.52
CA SER A 46 -16.92 -1.89 4.69
C SER A 46 -17.72 -3.11 5.14
N LYS A 47 -18.02 -4.02 4.21
CA LYS A 47 -18.58 -5.35 4.48
C LYS A 47 -17.52 -6.40 4.80
N ASN A 48 -16.24 -6.04 4.73
CA ASN A 48 -15.15 -6.96 5.01
C ASN A 48 -15.03 -7.21 6.52
N GLU A 49 -15.15 -8.47 6.93
CA GLU A 49 -15.11 -8.89 8.33
C GLU A 49 -13.77 -9.55 8.72
N SER A 50 -12.74 -9.44 7.89
CA SER A 50 -11.43 -10.04 8.16
C SER A 50 -10.81 -9.44 9.41
N ASN A 51 -10.34 -10.29 10.34
CA ASN A 51 -9.61 -9.81 11.51
C ASN A 51 -8.19 -9.30 11.14
N LEU A 52 -7.56 -8.57 12.05
CA LEU A 52 -6.23 -7.97 11.81
C LEU A 52 -5.13 -8.99 11.50
N GLY A 53 -5.19 -10.18 12.10
CA GLY A 53 -4.21 -11.24 11.86
C GLY A 53 -4.29 -11.77 10.43
N ASP A 54 -5.51 -12.01 9.95
CA ASP A 54 -5.78 -12.45 8.58
C ASP A 54 -5.41 -11.37 7.56
N LEU A 55 -5.71 -10.09 7.85
CA LEU A 55 -5.31 -8.97 7.00
C LEU A 55 -3.80 -8.82 6.90
N LEU A 56 -3.07 -8.97 8.02
CA LEU A 56 -1.61 -8.92 8.01
C LEU A 56 -1.02 -10.08 7.20
N LEU A 57 -1.53 -11.30 7.41
CA LEU A 57 -1.10 -12.48 6.67
C LEU A 57 -1.40 -12.35 5.17
N GLY A 58 -2.59 -11.86 4.82
CA GLY A 58 -3.01 -11.60 3.45
C GLY A 58 -2.20 -10.50 2.78
N PHE A 59 -1.86 -9.43 3.49
CA PHE A 59 -0.96 -8.37 3.00
C PHE A 59 0.41 -8.93 2.63
N LEU A 60 0.99 -9.78 3.50
CA LEU A 60 2.28 -10.42 3.23
C LEU A 60 2.19 -11.36 2.02
N LYS A 61 1.11 -12.16 1.92
CA LYS A 61 0.85 -13.04 0.77
C LYS A 61 0.74 -12.25 -0.53
N TYR A 62 -0.07 -11.20 -0.54
CA TYR A 62 -0.35 -10.38 -1.71
C TYR A 62 0.93 -9.87 -2.36
N TYR A 63 1.82 -9.25 -1.57
CA TYR A 63 3.07 -8.71 -2.09
C TYR A 63 4.17 -9.76 -2.31
N ALA A 64 4.07 -10.93 -1.67
CA ALA A 64 4.99 -12.04 -1.89
C ALA A 64 4.70 -12.80 -3.19
N THR A 65 3.42 -12.99 -3.56
CA THR A 65 3.04 -13.95 -4.61
C THR A 65 2.06 -13.44 -5.66
N GLU A 66 1.27 -12.39 -5.36
CA GLU A 66 0.13 -12.00 -6.21
C GLU A 66 0.39 -10.71 -7.00
N PHE A 67 1.11 -9.74 -6.43
CA PHE A 67 1.32 -8.44 -7.07
C PHE A 67 2.37 -8.49 -8.21
N ASP A 68 1.92 -8.04 -9.38
CA ASP A 68 2.63 -7.76 -10.64
C ASP A 68 3.79 -6.75 -10.58
N TRP A 69 4.89 -6.99 -9.87
CA TRP A 69 5.99 -6.01 -9.78
C TRP A 69 6.66 -5.63 -11.12
N ASN A 70 6.45 -6.31 -12.23
CA ASN A 70 7.06 -5.95 -13.51
C ASN A 70 6.10 -5.20 -14.44
N SER A 71 4.79 -5.46 -14.32
CA SER A 71 3.77 -4.94 -15.23
C SER A 71 2.80 -3.95 -14.59
N GLN A 72 2.71 -3.91 -13.25
CA GLN A 72 1.74 -3.11 -12.53
C GLN A 72 2.37 -1.96 -11.73
N MET A 73 1.55 -0.94 -11.49
CA MET A 73 1.79 0.21 -10.64
C MET A 73 0.66 0.31 -9.61
N ILE A 74 1.02 0.61 -8.36
CA ILE A 74 0.07 0.86 -7.30
C ILE A 74 -0.47 2.28 -7.42
N SER A 75 -1.79 2.44 -7.45
CA SER A 75 -2.46 3.74 -7.40
C SER A 75 -3.53 3.76 -6.32
N VAL A 76 -3.28 4.52 -5.25
CA VAL A 76 -4.27 4.75 -4.19
C VAL A 76 -5.35 5.74 -4.62
N ARG A 77 -5.02 6.65 -5.55
CA ARG A 77 -5.95 7.57 -6.21
C ARG A 77 -6.97 6.81 -7.03
N GLU A 78 -6.54 5.79 -7.76
CA GLU A 78 -7.44 4.94 -8.54
C GLU A 78 -8.12 3.84 -7.70
N ALA A 79 -7.60 3.55 -6.50
CA ALA A 79 -7.91 2.38 -5.68
C ALA A 79 -7.71 1.05 -6.45
N LYS A 80 -6.66 0.98 -7.28
CA LYS A 80 -6.41 -0.13 -8.19
C LYS A 80 -4.92 -0.36 -8.43
N ALA A 81 -4.60 -1.58 -8.84
CA ALA A 81 -3.36 -1.86 -9.55
C ALA A 81 -3.61 -1.57 -11.03
N ILE A 82 -2.84 -0.64 -11.60
CA ILE A 82 -2.97 -0.25 -13.00
C ILE A 82 -1.73 -0.68 -13.78
N PRO A 83 -1.84 -0.94 -15.10
CA PRO A 83 -0.67 -1.19 -15.93
C PRO A 83 0.35 -0.06 -15.80
N ARG A 84 1.64 -0.42 -15.83
CA ARG A 84 2.72 0.58 -15.81
C ARG A 84 2.59 1.50 -17.03
N PRO A 85 2.63 2.83 -16.83
CA PRO A 85 2.70 3.75 -17.95
C PRO A 85 4.01 3.59 -18.72
N ASP A 86 3.99 3.85 -20.04
CA ASP A 86 5.18 3.81 -20.91
C ASP A 86 6.15 5.00 -20.71
N GLY A 87 5.96 5.78 -19.65
CA GLY A 87 6.76 6.98 -19.35
C GLY A 87 8.17 6.65 -18.84
N ILE A 88 9.12 7.53 -19.18
CA ILE A 88 10.54 7.43 -18.78
C ILE A 88 10.70 7.32 -17.25
N GLU A 89 9.82 7.96 -16.48
CA GLU A 89 9.83 7.92 -15.02
C GLU A 89 9.62 6.51 -14.44
N TRP A 90 8.78 5.71 -15.11
CA TRP A 90 8.40 4.35 -14.70
C TRP A 90 9.29 3.29 -15.32
N ARG A 91 9.91 3.63 -16.45
CA ARG A 91 10.86 2.76 -17.14
C ARG A 91 12.05 2.47 -16.23
N ASN A 92 12.47 1.20 -16.21
CA ASN A 92 13.59 0.69 -15.39
C ASN A 92 13.38 0.81 -13.86
N LYS A 93 12.15 0.97 -13.38
CA LYS A 93 11.84 0.93 -11.94
C LYS A 93 11.40 -0.47 -11.52
N TYR A 94 11.95 -0.94 -10.40
CA TYR A 94 11.56 -2.23 -9.83
C TYR A 94 10.20 -2.15 -9.12
N ILE A 95 9.95 -1.06 -8.41
CA ILE A 95 8.70 -0.82 -7.70
C ILE A 95 8.08 0.49 -8.22
N CYS A 96 6.81 0.44 -8.61
CA CYS A 96 6.05 1.59 -9.11
C CYS A 96 4.87 1.87 -8.17
N ILE A 97 4.92 3.00 -7.49
CA ILE A 97 3.84 3.48 -6.61
C ILE A 97 3.59 4.94 -6.96
N GLU A 98 2.42 5.20 -7.56
CA GLU A 98 1.95 6.54 -7.90
C GLU A 98 1.70 7.36 -6.63
N GLU A 99 2.29 8.54 -6.59
CA GLU A 99 1.94 9.59 -5.63
C GLU A 99 0.57 10.19 -6.04
N PRO A 100 -0.42 10.22 -5.13
CA PRO A 100 -1.80 10.57 -5.46
C PRO A 100 -2.07 12.00 -5.96
N PHE A 101 -1.15 12.95 -5.84
CA PHE A 101 -1.34 14.34 -6.25
C PHE A 101 -0.47 14.73 -7.45
N ASP A 102 0.81 14.32 -7.46
CA ASP A 102 1.76 14.73 -8.50
C ASP A 102 2.12 13.62 -9.50
N GLY A 103 1.67 12.39 -9.25
CA GLY A 103 1.87 11.27 -10.15
C GLY A 103 3.31 10.77 -10.23
N THR A 104 4.18 11.13 -9.27
CA THR A 104 5.57 10.64 -9.26
C THR A 104 5.71 9.25 -8.63
N ASN A 105 6.85 8.60 -8.84
CA ASN A 105 7.13 7.31 -8.18
C ASN A 105 7.69 7.47 -6.75
N THR A 106 6.87 7.20 -5.74
CA THR A 106 7.29 7.26 -4.32
C THR A 106 8.37 6.23 -3.96
N ALA A 107 8.46 5.11 -4.69
CA ALA A 107 9.44 4.05 -4.47
C ALA A 107 10.73 4.20 -5.31
N ARG A 108 10.98 5.39 -5.87
CA ARG A 108 12.16 5.69 -6.73
C ARG A 108 13.51 5.30 -6.12
N ALA A 109 13.61 5.21 -4.80
CA ALA A 109 14.82 4.84 -4.08
C ALA A 109 15.22 3.35 -4.26
N VAL A 110 14.27 2.48 -4.62
CA VAL A 110 14.55 1.06 -4.91
C VAL A 110 14.96 0.93 -6.37
N HIS A 111 16.23 1.25 -6.64
CA HIS A 111 16.82 1.28 -7.98
C HIS A 111 17.94 0.25 -8.17
N GLU A 112 18.28 -0.50 -7.12
CA GLU A 112 19.28 -1.56 -7.17
C GLU A 112 18.60 -2.92 -7.07
N LYS A 113 18.94 -3.83 -8.00
CA LYS A 113 18.33 -5.17 -8.06
C LYS A 113 18.40 -5.91 -6.73
N HIS A 114 19.56 -5.86 -6.06
CA HIS A 114 19.77 -6.56 -4.79
C HIS A 114 18.80 -6.07 -3.69
N LYS A 115 18.47 -4.77 -3.67
CA LYS A 115 17.51 -4.20 -2.69
C LYS A 115 16.09 -4.65 -3.02
N PHE A 116 15.74 -4.68 -4.30
CA PHE A 116 14.45 -5.19 -4.74
C PHE A 116 14.27 -6.68 -4.39
N ASP A 117 15.27 -7.50 -4.69
CA ASP A 117 15.28 -8.92 -4.37
C ASP A 117 15.18 -9.14 -2.85
N MET A 118 15.91 -8.36 -2.05
CA MET A 118 15.82 -8.40 -0.59
C MET A 118 14.41 -8.09 -0.08
N ILE A 119 13.72 -7.10 -0.65
CA ILE A 119 12.34 -6.77 -0.30
C ILE A 119 11.42 -7.96 -0.60
N LYS A 120 11.48 -8.50 -1.82
CA LYS A 120 10.65 -9.65 -2.23
C LYS A 120 10.89 -10.88 -1.35
N ASP A 121 12.15 -11.21 -1.13
CA ASP A 121 12.56 -12.32 -0.26
C ASP A 121 12.01 -12.14 1.16
N GLN A 122 12.05 -10.91 1.68
CA GLN A 122 11.57 -10.64 3.02
C GLN A 122 10.05 -10.72 3.13
N PHE A 123 9.29 -10.27 2.13
CA PHE A 123 7.84 -10.51 2.06
C PHE A 123 7.52 -12.01 2.08
N LEU A 124 8.21 -12.79 1.24
CA LEU A 124 8.01 -14.24 1.14
C LEU A 124 8.36 -14.97 2.45
N LYS A 125 9.53 -14.67 3.03
CA LYS A 125 10.00 -15.25 4.30
C LYS A 125 9.04 -14.91 5.44
N SER A 126 8.61 -13.66 5.55
CA SER A 126 7.65 -13.23 6.58
C SER A 126 6.29 -13.89 6.41
N TRP A 127 5.77 -13.99 5.18
CA TRP A 127 4.53 -14.70 4.91
C TRP A 127 4.61 -16.15 5.37
N HIS A 128 5.66 -16.89 5.00
CA HIS A 128 5.84 -18.27 5.43
C HIS A 128 5.95 -18.41 6.95
N ARG A 129 6.74 -17.57 7.62
CA ARG A 129 6.91 -17.62 9.08
C ARG A 129 5.59 -17.35 9.80
N LEU A 130 4.86 -16.29 9.40
CA LEU A 130 3.60 -15.93 10.03
C LEU A 130 2.51 -16.97 9.74
N ARG A 131 2.45 -17.51 8.51
CA ARG A 131 1.52 -18.59 8.14
C ARG A 131 1.72 -19.84 9.01
N ASN A 132 2.98 -20.22 9.25
CA ASN A 132 3.32 -21.45 9.95
C ASN A 132 3.18 -21.31 11.47
N LYS A 133 3.62 -20.19 12.04
CA LYS A 133 3.65 -20.00 13.50
C LYS A 133 2.43 -19.28 14.06
N LYS A 134 1.73 -18.48 13.25
CA LYS A 134 0.64 -17.58 13.69
C LYS A 134 1.00 -16.73 14.92
N ASP A 135 2.27 -16.35 15.02
CA ASP A 135 2.83 -15.55 16.12
C ASP A 135 3.57 -14.33 15.53
N LEU A 136 3.21 -13.13 15.99
CA LEU A 136 3.80 -11.89 15.53
C LEU A 136 5.32 -11.82 15.82
N ASN A 137 5.79 -12.45 16.89
CA ASN A 137 7.23 -12.52 17.21
C ASN A 137 8.04 -13.25 16.13
N SER A 138 7.41 -14.06 15.29
CA SER A 138 8.08 -14.77 14.20
C SER A 138 8.58 -13.86 13.08
N ILE A 139 7.98 -12.68 12.95
CA ILE A 139 8.31 -11.69 11.91
C ILE A 139 8.76 -10.34 12.49
N LEU A 140 8.38 -10.04 13.73
CA LEU A 140 8.72 -8.81 14.43
C LEU A 140 8.93 -9.10 15.93
N PRO A 141 10.17 -9.15 16.43
CA PRO A 141 10.44 -9.41 17.84
C PRO A 141 9.84 -8.31 18.73
N LEU A 142 8.79 -8.63 19.49
CA LEU A 142 8.02 -7.61 20.24
C LEU A 142 8.83 -6.94 21.34
N ARG A 143 9.75 -7.67 21.97
CA ARG A 143 10.63 -7.13 23.02
C ARG A 143 11.48 -5.95 22.52
N ALA A 144 11.93 -6.00 21.28
CA ALA A 144 12.72 -4.92 20.68
C ALA A 144 11.86 -3.71 20.28
N ALA A 145 10.56 -3.91 20.04
CA ALA A 145 9.64 -2.86 19.63
C ALA A 145 9.11 -2.05 20.83
N VAL A 146 8.86 -2.70 21.96
CA VAL A 146 8.33 -2.05 23.18
C VAL A 146 9.38 -1.15 23.85
N LEU A 147 10.67 -1.50 23.74
CA LEU A 147 11.78 -0.73 24.33
C LEU A 147 12.13 0.56 23.58
N LYS A 148 11.54 0.80 22.40
CA LYS A 148 11.77 1.99 21.57
C LYS A 148 10.64 3.03 21.65
N ARG A 149 9.64 2.82 22.51
CA ARG A 149 8.61 3.79 22.84
C ARG A 149 8.90 4.37 24.22
#